data_AF-A0A5K3G5X5-F1
#
_entry.id   AF-A0A5K3G5X5-F1
#
_cell.length_a   1.000
_cell.length_b   1.000
_cell.length_c   1.000
_cell.angle_alpha   90.00
_cell.angle_beta   90.00
_cell.angle_gamma   90.00
#
_symmetry.space_group_name_H-M   'P 1'
#
loop_
_entity.id
_entity.type
_entity.pdbx_description
1 polymer ?
#
loop_
_entity_poly.entity_id
_entity_poly.type
_entity_poly.pdbx_seq_one_letter_code
_entity_poly.pdbx_strand_id
1 'polypeptide(L)' 'MHLLTVISAFIWLVMAEPPTDKEREEIVEFHTRIRENVKTPASNMLLMISA' A
#
# COMPACT_ATOMS: atom_id res chain seq x y z
N MET A 1 -2.17 32.72 -10.06
CA MET A 1 -0.75 32.37 -10.33
C MET A 1 -0.02 31.84 -9.09
N HIS A 2 -0.15 32.45 -7.90
CA HIS A 2 0.51 31.95 -6.66
C HIS A 2 -0.09 30.66 -6.07
N LEU A 3 -1.41 30.46 -6.16
CA LEU A 3 -2.04 29.25 -5.65
C LEU A 3 -1.58 27.98 -6.39
N LEU A 4 -1.52 28.04 -7.72
CA LEU A 4 -1.10 26.90 -8.54
C LEU A 4 0.36 26.52 -8.28
N THR A 5 1.24 27.50 -8.12
CA THR A 5 2.66 27.25 -7.80
C THR A 5 2.84 26.62 -6.42
N VAL A 6 2.06 27.05 -5.42
CA VAL A 6 2.04 26.45 -4.08
C VAL A 6 1.52 25.01 -4.12
N ILE A 7 0.43 24.75 -4.84
CA ILE A 7 -0.13 23.39 -4.98
C ILE A 7 0.87 22.47 -5.68
N SER A 8 1.52 22.91 -6.76
CA SER A 8 2.54 22.13 -7.45
C SER A 8 3.73 21.80 -6.54
N ALA A 9 4.18 22.75 -5.71
CA ALA A 9 5.23 22.49 -4.73
C ALA A 9 4.81 21.44 -3.68
N PHE A 10 3.56 21.50 -3.20
CA PHE A 10 3.05 20.49 -2.28
C PHE A 10 2.93 19.12 -2.93
N ILE A 11 2.46 19.02 -4.18
CA ILE A 11 2.40 17.75 -4.93
C ILE A 11 3.79 17.13 -5.03
N TRP A 12 4.82 17.94 -5.31
CA TRP A 12 6.19 17.46 -5.39
C TRP A 12 6.73 16.94 -4.06
N LEU A 13 6.36 17.59 -2.94
CA LEU A 13 6.78 17.19 -1.60
C LEU A 13 6.11 15.91 -1.10
N VAL A 14 4.91 15.61 -1.58
CA VAL A 14 4.12 14.44 -1.12
C VAL A 14 4.06 13.31 -2.14
N MET A 15 4.63 13.49 -3.33
CA MET A 15 4.78 12.41 -4.30
C MET A 15 5.74 11.37 -3.76
N ALA A 16 5.19 10.21 -3.39
CA ALA A 16 5.97 9.00 -3.17
C ALA A 16 6.05 8.22 -4.49
N GLU A 17 7.18 7.57 -4.73
CA GLU A 17 7.27 6.58 -5.78
C GLU A 17 6.31 5.42 -5.46
N PRO A 18 5.56 4.90 -6.46
CA PRO A 18 4.79 3.70 -6.24
C PRO A 18 5.76 2.54 -5.90
N PRO A 19 5.34 1.57 -5.07
CA PRO A 19 6.18 0.42 -4.79
C PRO A 19 6.60 -0.29 -6.08
N THR A 20 7.79 -0.87 -6.10
CA THR A 20 8.21 -1.81 -7.14
C THR A 20 7.40 -3.10 -7.06
N ASP A 21 7.45 -3.94 -8.09
CA ASP A 21 6.72 -5.22 -8.07
C ASP A 21 7.20 -6.14 -6.95
N LYS A 22 8.49 -6.11 -6.65
CA LYS A 22 9.07 -6.83 -5.50
C LYS A 22 8.54 -6.29 -4.16
N GLU A 23 8.50 -4.98 -3.99
CA GLU A 23 7.95 -4.38 -2.75
C GLU A 23 6.45 -4.66 -2.63
N ARG A 24 5.70 -4.69 -3.74
CA ARG A 24 4.30 -5.13 -3.75
C ARG A 24 4.17 -6.57 -3.25
N GLU A 25 5.02 -7.47 -3.72
CA GLU A 25 5.04 -8.87 -3.30
C GLU A 25 5.35 -9.00 -1.80
N GLU A 26 6.37 -8.29 -1.31
CA GLU A 26 6.73 -8.25 0.12
C GLU A 26 5.57 -7.72 1.00
N ILE A 27 4.87 -6.68 0.52
CA ILE A 27 3.68 -6.13 1.19
C ILE A 27 2.56 -7.17 1.26
N VAL A 28 2.28 -7.88 0.15
CA VAL A 28 1.25 -8.92 0.10
C VAL A 28 1.60 -10.08 1.02
N GLU A 29 2.85 -10.54 1.03
CA GLU A 29 3.32 -11.62 1.89
C GLU A 29 3.20 -11.23 3.37
N PHE A 30 3.60 -10.01 3.73
CA PHE A 30 3.47 -9.48 5.09
C PHE A 30 2.01 -9.50 5.56
N HIS A 31 1.08 -8.98 4.75
CA HIS A 31 -0.34 -8.99 5.09
C HIS A 31 -0.93 -10.39 5.14
N THR A 32 -0.48 -11.29 4.27
CA THR A 32 -0.90 -12.70 4.27
C THR A 32 -0.58 -13.37 5.60
N ARG A 33 0.65 -13.22 6.11
CA ARG A 33 1.04 -13.74 7.43
C ARG A 33 0.14 -13.23 8.55
N ILE A 34 -0.22 -11.95 8.54
CA ILE A 34 -1.13 -11.38 9.54
C ILE A 34 -2.54 -12.00 9.43
N ARG A 35 -3.06 -12.11 8.20
CA ARG A 35 -4.41 -12.63 7.93
C ARG A 35 -4.55 -14.10 8.29
N GLU A 36 -3.49 -14.88 8.14
CA GLU A 36 -3.45 -16.29 8.53
C GLU A 36 -3.39 -16.50 10.05
N ASN A 37 -2.79 -15.55 10.78
CA ASN A 37 -2.54 -15.68 12.23
C ASN A 37 -3.54 -14.89 13.10
N VAL A 38 -4.76 -14.67 12.62
CA VAL A 38 -5.81 -13.99 13.39
C VAL A 38 -6.23 -14.82 14.63
N LYS A 39 -6.41 -14.15 15.77
CA LYS A 39 -6.70 -14.79 17.07
C LYS A 39 -7.95 -15.68 17.07
N THR A 40 -8.99 -15.27 16.35
CA THR A 40 -10.17 -16.10 16.10
C THR A 40 -10.11 -16.51 14.63
N PRO A 41 -9.97 -17.81 14.32
CA PRO A 41 -9.85 -18.27 12.95
C PRO A 41 -11.02 -17.79 12.09
N ALA A 42 -10.71 -17.11 10.99
CA ALA A 42 -11.70 -16.73 10.00
C ALA A 42 -11.88 -17.87 9.00
N SER A 43 -13.11 -18.34 8.80
CA SER A 43 -13.42 -19.42 7.86
C SER A 43 -13.39 -19.01 6.38
N ASN A 44 -13.35 -17.70 6.10
CA ASN A 44 -13.52 -17.13 4.76
C ASN A 44 -12.60 -15.92 4.50
N MET A 45 -11.44 -15.86 5.16
CA MET A 45 -10.49 -14.78 4.93
C MET A 45 -9.93 -14.87 3.50
N LEU A 46 -10.16 -13.84 2.68
CA LEU A 46 -9.69 -13.81 1.29
C LEU A 46 -8.18 -13.59 1.20
N LEU A 47 -7.55 -14.07 0.14
CA LEU A 47 -6.16 -13.75 -0.15
C LEU A 47 -6.05 -12.32 -0.71
N MET A 48 -4.97 -11.63 -0.36
CA MET A 48 -4.58 -10.40 -1.05
C MET A 48 -3.77 -10.77 -2.30
N ILE A 49 -4.05 -10.10 -3.40
CA ILE A 49 -3.34 -10.28 -4.68
C ILE A 49 -2.69 -8.95 -5.07
N SER A 50 -1.44 -8.99 -5.53
CA SER A 50 -0.80 -7.85 -6.20
C SER A 50 -1.33 -7.77 -7.63
N ALA A 51 -1.80 -6.59 -8.02
CA ALA A 51 -2.27 -6.28 -9.38
C ALA A 51 -1.11 -6.03 -10.35
#